data_AF-A0A357IVM7-F1
#
_entry.id   AF-A0A357IVM7-F1
#
_cell.length_a   1.000
_cell.length_b   1.000
_cell.length_c   1.000
_cell.angle_alpha   90.00
_cell.angle_beta   90.00
_cell.angle_gamma   90.00
#
_symmetry.space_group_name_H-M   'P 1'
#
loop_
_entity.id
_entity.type
_entity.pdbx_description
1 polymer ?
#
loop_
_entity_poly.entity_id
_entity_poly.type
_entity_poly.pdbx_seq_one_letter_code
_entity_poly.pdbx_strand_id
1 'polypeptide(L)'
;LHSKQHTPTTDRIYWVVLVLNITGMLSALFLFNYRINLVASMVLTIATLGLVLGNGIHIMILGVRQARFFLAAWLFFLLGGALNVLKSAGILPDTFITTYGIQIGSALEAMVLSLGMGDRINQLSASLQKNVKALSVAQNESEKVGIRLQTLVEEADDFIFTLDESWNFTMVNKTFQRILKYGQEELLSMNFLELIYNRDWKDSLNKIFALEKLEELSKPGTSVSFQTEFKQKHVMEPRDTQIQLQYLQYEDGRREILGRGNIITEDVLARYLIKERVEFSIENYVRNAEILSQRLSSLISRFADAEVQMTVRTSLREIIINAIEHGNLEITFDEKTKALEEGSYLALIEERRENPKFKNRKIYLEYSIDEDRVAFRVTDEGQGFDHRKMLKTDEKKLNEDFMAHGRGIMMTVSAFDIVRYNEKGNRVALVKYFKKNRS
;
A
#
# COMPACT_ATOMS: atom_id res chain seq x y z
N LEU A 1 42.09 25.12 12.46
CA LEU A 1 41.13 25.58 11.43
C LEU A 1 40.98 24.45 10.41
N HIS A 2 39.76 24.02 10.06
CA HIS A 2 39.57 23.04 8.98
C HIS A 2 39.76 23.74 7.63
N SER A 3 41.00 24.15 7.32
CA SER A 3 41.39 24.83 6.07
C SER A 3 40.95 24.05 4.84
N LYS A 4 40.92 22.73 4.93
CA LYS A 4 40.51 21.83 3.85
C LYS A 4 39.03 21.94 3.43
N GLN A 5 38.15 22.37 4.35
CA GLN A 5 36.71 22.51 4.07
C GLN A 5 36.32 23.91 3.57
N HIS A 6 37.08 24.94 3.96
CA HIS A 6 36.75 26.34 3.64
C HIS A 6 37.70 26.99 2.63
N THR A 7 38.96 26.57 2.56
CA THR A 7 40.00 27.13 1.68
C THR A 7 40.93 26.03 1.12
N PRO A 8 40.44 25.14 0.24
CA PRO A 8 41.20 23.96 -0.22
C PRO A 8 42.44 24.30 -1.04
N THR A 9 42.48 25.47 -1.69
CA THR A 9 43.64 25.95 -2.46
C THR A 9 44.78 26.42 -1.55
N THR A 10 44.47 27.15 -0.48
CA THR A 10 45.46 27.62 0.49
C THR A 10 46.04 26.47 1.33
N ASP A 11 45.26 25.41 1.57
CA ASP A 11 45.70 24.18 2.24
C ASP A 11 46.87 23.50 1.51
N ARG A 12 46.82 23.46 0.16
CA ARG A 12 47.91 22.93 -0.67
C ARG A 12 49.17 23.79 -0.59
N ILE A 13 49.00 25.12 -0.50
CA ILE A 13 50.12 26.06 -0.37
C ILE A 13 50.83 25.87 0.98
N TYR A 14 50.09 25.62 2.07
CA TYR A 14 50.70 25.31 3.37
C TYR A 14 51.58 24.07 3.34
N TRP A 15 51.19 23.02 2.62
CA TRP A 15 52.02 21.83 2.47
C TRP A 15 53.33 22.12 1.74
N VAL A 16 53.29 22.91 0.65
CA VAL A 16 54.49 23.33 -0.09
C VAL A 16 55.41 24.14 0.83
N VAL A 17 54.84 25.09 1.57
CA VAL A 17 55.59 25.93 2.51
C VAL A 17 56.18 25.11 3.66
N LEU A 18 55.47 24.11 4.19
CA LEU A 18 55.97 23.23 5.24
C LEU A 18 57.16 22.39 4.78
N VAL A 19 57.07 21.79 3.58
CA VAL A 19 58.18 21.05 2.97
C VAL A 19 59.38 21.97 2.75
N LEU A 20 59.18 23.19 2.25
CA LEU A 20 60.25 24.19 2.10
C LEU A 20 60.91 24.56 3.43
N ASN A 21 60.15 24.71 4.52
CA ASN A 21 60.70 24.99 5.85
C ASN A 21 61.55 23.81 6.38
N ILE A 22 61.06 22.58 6.25
CA ILE A 22 61.77 21.37 6.70
C ILE A 22 63.06 21.16 5.88
N THR A 23 62.98 21.28 4.56
CA THR A 23 64.15 21.17 3.67
C THR A 23 65.17 22.30 3.91
N GLY A 24 64.71 23.51 4.19
CA GLY A 24 65.55 24.64 4.62
C GLY A 24 66.28 24.36 5.93
N MET A 25 65.60 23.78 6.91
CA MET A 25 66.19 23.39 8.20
C MET A 25 67.22 22.26 8.04
N LEU A 26 66.94 21.26 7.21
CA LEU A 26 67.88 20.16 6.94
C LEU A 26 69.11 20.63 6.14
N SER A 27 68.92 21.54 5.18
CA SER A 27 70.04 22.08 4.41
C SER A 27 70.99 22.95 5.25
N ALA A 28 70.52 23.52 6.37
CA ALA A 28 71.32 24.24 7.35
C ALA A 28 72.38 23.37 8.03
N LEU A 29 72.10 22.07 8.17
CA LEU A 29 72.98 21.12 8.86
C LEU A 29 74.13 20.61 7.97
N PHE A 30 73.96 20.61 6.65
CA PHE A 30 74.84 19.86 5.75
C PHE A 30 75.41 20.64 4.55
N LEU A 31 74.79 21.74 4.09
CA LEU A 31 75.01 22.23 2.72
C LEU A 31 75.39 23.71 2.56
N PHE A 32 75.02 24.61 3.49
CA PHE A 32 75.12 26.06 3.27
C PHE A 32 75.91 26.82 4.34
N ASN A 33 76.49 27.95 3.93
CA ASN A 33 77.08 28.94 4.85
C ASN A 33 76.01 29.45 5.83
N TYR A 34 76.33 29.42 7.12
CA TYR A 34 75.45 29.78 8.24
C TYR A 34 74.68 31.11 8.01
N ARG A 35 75.35 32.13 7.47
CA ARG A 35 74.73 33.45 7.24
C ARG A 35 73.62 33.42 6.18
N ILE A 36 73.80 32.67 5.09
CA ILE A 36 72.81 32.57 4.02
C ILE A 36 71.58 31.81 4.51
N ASN A 37 71.79 30.73 5.26
CA ASN A 37 70.70 29.95 5.81
C ASN A 37 69.87 30.74 6.85
N LEU A 38 70.55 31.52 7.71
CA LEU A 38 69.88 32.39 8.68
C LEU A 38 68.98 33.44 8.01
N VAL A 39 69.46 34.11 6.95
CA VAL A 39 68.66 35.09 6.20
C VAL A 39 67.49 34.40 5.47
N ALA A 40 67.74 33.26 4.81
CA ALA A 40 66.70 32.52 4.09
C ALA A 40 65.59 32.02 5.02
N SER A 41 65.93 31.50 6.20
CA SER A 41 64.96 31.05 7.20
C SER A 41 64.15 32.19 7.80
N MET A 42 64.75 33.38 8.02
CA MET A 42 64.01 34.58 8.43
C MET A 42 62.98 35.01 7.38
N VAL A 43 63.37 35.10 6.11
CA VAL A 43 62.47 35.48 5.01
C VAL A 43 61.32 34.49 4.88
N LEU A 44 61.62 33.19 4.94
CA LEU A 44 60.61 32.15 4.85
C LEU A 44 59.64 32.19 6.04
N THR A 45 60.13 32.46 7.26
CA THR A 45 59.30 32.59 8.48
C THR A 45 58.37 33.80 8.41
N ILE A 46 58.83 34.94 7.89
CA ILE A 46 57.98 36.12 7.70
C ILE A 46 56.90 35.83 6.64
N ALA A 47 57.27 35.16 5.55
CA ALA A 47 56.33 34.76 4.50
C ALA A 47 55.26 33.77 5.02
N THR A 48 55.65 32.79 5.86
CA THR A 48 54.69 31.85 6.47
C THR A 48 53.72 32.57 7.39
N LEU A 49 54.21 33.48 8.24
CA LEU A 49 53.38 34.27 9.14
C LEU A 49 52.36 35.12 8.38
N GLY A 50 52.79 35.81 7.31
CA GLY A 50 51.89 36.61 6.47
C GLY A 50 50.79 35.76 5.83
N LEU A 51 51.13 34.55 5.37
CA LEU A 51 50.18 33.61 4.79
C LEU A 51 49.16 33.11 5.82
N VAL A 52 49.62 32.77 7.04
CA VAL A 52 48.77 32.32 8.15
C VAL A 52 47.77 33.40 8.56
N LEU A 53 48.23 34.63 8.76
CA LEU A 53 47.36 35.75 9.13
C LEU A 53 46.40 36.14 7.99
N GLY A 54 46.89 36.18 6.75
CA GLY A 54 46.07 36.47 5.57
C GLY A 54 44.94 35.46 5.39
N ASN A 55 45.21 34.17 5.60
CA ASN A 55 44.18 33.14 5.60
C ASN A 55 43.21 33.31 6.79
N GLY A 56 43.73 33.59 7.99
CA GLY A 56 42.89 33.89 9.16
C GLY A 56 41.90 35.03 8.90
N ILE A 57 42.34 36.11 8.26
CA ILE A 57 41.49 37.25 7.87
C ILE A 57 40.47 36.81 6.81
N HIS A 58 40.88 36.05 5.81
CA HIS A 58 39.97 35.54 4.79
C HIS A 58 38.85 34.67 5.40
N ILE A 59 39.18 33.76 6.31
CA ILE A 59 38.20 32.92 7.01
C ILE A 59 37.29 33.75 7.94
N MET A 60 37.81 34.84 8.53
CA MET A 60 37.00 35.78 9.30
C MET A 60 35.97 36.49 8.42
N ILE A 61 36.35 36.90 7.19
CA ILE A 61 35.44 37.49 6.20
C ILE A 61 34.35 36.50 5.77
N LEU A 62 34.69 35.20 5.69
CA LEU A 62 33.74 34.12 5.46
C LEU A 62 32.76 33.87 6.63
N GLY A 63 32.83 34.68 7.70
CA GLY A 63 31.86 34.68 8.80
C GLY A 63 32.10 33.62 9.88
N VAL A 64 33.22 32.89 9.81
CA VAL A 64 33.54 31.83 10.76
C VAL A 64 34.03 32.44 12.08
N ARG A 65 33.23 32.30 13.14
CA ARG A 65 33.51 32.89 14.47
C ARG A 65 34.87 32.49 15.04
N GLN A 66 35.33 31.26 14.78
CA GLN A 66 36.60 30.76 15.34
C GLN A 66 37.82 31.51 14.82
N ALA A 67 37.77 32.12 13.62
CA ALA A 67 38.88 32.89 13.08
C ALA A 67 39.14 34.20 13.84
N ARG A 68 38.11 34.78 14.49
CA ARG A 68 38.26 35.99 15.30
C ARG A 68 39.13 35.75 16.53
N PHE A 69 38.90 34.63 17.21
CA PHE A 69 39.71 34.21 18.36
C PHE A 69 41.16 33.91 17.94
N PHE A 70 41.34 33.25 16.80
CA PHE A 70 42.67 33.00 16.25
C PHE A 70 43.44 34.29 15.96
N LEU A 71 42.84 35.24 15.22
CA LEU A 71 43.50 36.51 14.90
C LEU A 71 43.77 37.36 16.14
N ALA A 72 42.85 37.39 17.10
CA ALA A 72 43.04 38.09 18.37
C ALA A 72 44.21 37.48 19.18
N ALA A 73 44.32 36.15 19.21
CA ALA A 73 45.43 35.47 19.89
C ALA A 73 46.78 35.82 19.25
N TRP A 74 46.88 35.75 17.92
CA TRP A 74 48.09 36.13 17.19
C TRP A 74 48.45 37.62 17.34
N LEU A 75 47.47 38.50 17.50
CA LEU A 75 47.73 39.92 17.76
C LEU A 75 48.50 40.12 19.06
N PHE A 76 48.12 39.44 20.15
CA PHE A 76 48.82 39.53 21.45
C PHE A 76 50.25 39.01 21.36
N PHE A 77 50.46 37.88 20.68
CA PHE A 77 51.79 37.31 20.48
C PHE A 77 52.70 38.24 19.66
N LEU A 78 52.18 38.79 18.55
CA LEU A 78 52.94 39.69 17.68
C LEU A 78 53.26 41.02 18.35
N LEU A 79 52.36 41.57 19.16
CA LEU A 79 52.64 42.76 19.97
C LEU A 79 53.77 42.50 20.97
N GLY A 80 53.76 41.35 21.64
CA GLY A 80 54.84 40.94 22.55
C GLY A 80 56.20 40.81 21.83
N GLY A 81 56.20 40.20 20.64
CA GLY A 81 57.38 40.10 19.78
C GLY A 81 57.90 41.46 19.32
N ALA A 82 57.01 42.35 18.88
CA ALA A 82 57.35 43.71 18.44
C ALA A 82 58.01 44.52 19.56
N LEU A 83 57.47 44.46 20.79
CA LEU A 83 58.06 45.11 21.96
C LEU A 83 59.48 44.60 22.23
N ASN A 84 59.71 43.28 22.12
CA ASN A 84 61.04 42.71 22.32
C ASN A 84 62.04 43.12 21.23
N VAL A 85 61.61 43.21 19.96
CA VAL A 85 62.46 43.70 18.87
C VAL A 85 62.83 45.17 19.08
N LEU A 86 61.86 46.02 19.42
CA LEU A 86 62.09 47.45 19.65
C LEU A 86 63.00 47.72 20.85
N LYS A 87 62.87 46.93 21.92
CA LYS A 87 63.81 46.93 23.05
C LYS A 87 65.21 46.51 22.59
N SER A 88 65.32 45.42 21.84
CA SER A 88 66.63 44.89 21.37
C SER A 88 67.33 45.84 20.39
N ALA A 89 66.56 46.67 19.66
CA ALA A 89 67.07 47.73 18.80
C ALA A 89 67.47 49.01 19.56
N GLY A 90 67.27 49.06 20.88
CA GLY A 90 67.57 50.23 21.72
C GLY A 90 66.57 51.38 21.59
N ILE A 91 65.43 51.18 20.92
CA ILE A 91 64.39 52.20 20.71
C ILE A 91 63.52 52.36 21.97
N LEU A 92 63.20 51.24 22.63
CA LEU A 92 62.43 51.23 23.88
C LEU A 92 63.32 50.96 25.10
N PRO A 93 63.06 51.60 26.25
CA PRO A 93 63.79 51.32 27.49
C PRO A 93 63.47 49.93 28.02
N ASP A 94 64.42 49.31 28.73
CA ASP A 94 64.22 48.00 29.36
C ASP A 94 63.31 48.14 30.59
N THR A 95 62.02 47.98 30.34
CA THR A 95 60.95 47.96 31.35
C THR A 95 60.37 46.56 31.45
N PHE A 96 59.75 46.24 32.59
CA PHE A 96 59.08 44.96 32.82
C PHE A 96 58.22 44.48 31.62
N ILE A 97 57.45 45.38 31.01
CA ILE A 97 56.56 45.07 29.88
C ILE A 97 57.38 44.70 28.62
N THR A 98 58.47 45.41 28.34
CA THR A 98 59.33 45.13 27.18
C THR A 98 60.25 43.93 27.40
N THR A 99 60.63 43.64 28.66
CA THR A 99 61.44 42.47 29.01
C THR A 99 60.63 41.18 28.90
N TYR A 100 59.40 41.18 29.44
CA TYR A 100 58.51 40.02 29.48
C TYR A 100 57.37 40.04 28.45
N GLY A 101 57.43 40.93 27.47
CA GLY A 101 56.34 41.16 26.51
C GLY A 101 55.96 39.91 25.72
N ILE A 102 56.93 39.07 25.33
CA ILE A 102 56.67 37.80 24.64
C ILE A 102 55.94 36.82 25.58
N GLN A 103 56.39 36.67 26.83
CA GLN A 103 55.77 35.78 27.81
C GLN A 103 54.33 36.20 28.13
N ILE A 104 54.09 37.51 28.29
CA ILE A 104 52.75 38.08 28.50
C ILE A 104 51.87 37.84 27.26
N GLY A 105 52.39 38.11 26.05
CA GLY A 105 51.68 37.89 24.79
C GLY A 105 51.28 36.43 24.58
N SER A 106 52.19 35.48 24.82
CA SER A 106 51.90 34.03 24.72
C SER A 106 50.88 33.55 25.76
N ALA A 107 50.91 34.10 26.98
CA ALA A 107 49.90 33.76 28.00
C ALA A 107 48.50 34.23 27.58
N LEU A 108 48.39 35.46 27.06
CA LEU A 108 47.14 36.00 26.54
C LEU A 108 46.66 35.24 25.29
N GLU A 109 47.58 34.87 24.40
CA GLU A 109 47.30 34.01 23.24
C GLU A 109 46.64 32.69 23.66
N ALA A 110 47.27 31.97 24.61
CA ALA A 110 46.76 30.71 25.12
C ALA A 110 45.36 30.86 25.76
N MET A 111 45.13 31.93 26.52
CA MET A 111 43.83 32.24 27.10
C MET A 111 42.74 32.44 26.04
N VAL A 112 43.02 33.25 25.01
CA VAL A 112 42.06 33.55 23.93
C VAL A 112 41.75 32.30 23.11
N LEU A 113 42.76 31.47 22.81
CA LEU A 113 42.56 30.20 22.11
C LEU A 113 41.70 29.22 22.93
N SER A 114 41.93 29.14 24.25
CA SER A 114 41.13 28.31 25.16
C SER A 114 39.65 28.73 25.17
N LEU A 115 39.36 30.04 25.21
CA LEU A 115 38.00 30.57 25.10
C LEU A 115 37.36 30.22 23.76
N GLY A 116 38.10 30.34 22.65
CA GLY A 116 37.63 29.97 21.31
C GLY A 116 37.33 28.47 21.17
N MET A 117 38.10 27.61 21.85
CA MET A 117 37.82 26.17 21.92
C MET A 117 36.58 25.88 22.77
N GLY A 118 36.42 26.56 23.91
CA GLY A 118 35.24 26.43 24.77
C GLY A 118 33.93 26.78 24.05
N ASP A 119 33.89 27.90 23.32
CA ASP A 119 32.74 28.29 22.50
C ASP A 119 32.40 27.22 21.44
N ARG A 120 33.43 26.66 20.78
CA ARG A 120 33.24 25.59 19.80
C ARG A 120 32.69 24.32 20.43
N ILE A 121 33.18 23.92 21.59
CA ILE A 121 32.68 22.75 22.33
C ILE A 121 31.20 22.97 22.69
N ASN A 122 30.85 24.15 23.20
CA ASN A 122 29.47 24.47 23.56
C ASN A 122 28.54 24.45 22.34
N GLN A 123 28.97 24.99 21.19
CA GLN A 123 28.20 24.94 19.95
C GLN A 123 27.99 23.51 19.45
N LEU A 124 29.03 22.67 19.52
CA LEU A 124 28.94 21.27 19.12
C LEU A 124 28.04 20.48 20.06
N SER A 125 28.16 20.68 21.38
CA SER A 125 27.29 20.04 22.37
C SER A 125 25.83 20.42 22.17
N ALA A 126 25.55 21.70 21.89
CA ALA A 126 24.18 22.17 21.63
C ALA A 126 23.59 21.56 20.34
N SER A 127 24.38 21.46 19.26
CA SER A 127 23.92 20.85 18.00
C SER A 127 23.72 19.34 18.14
N LEU A 128 24.61 18.66 18.85
CA LEU A 128 24.47 17.24 19.18
C LEU A 128 23.19 16.97 19.99
N GLN A 129 22.94 17.76 21.05
CA GLN A 129 21.71 17.63 21.84
C GLN A 129 20.44 17.84 20.99
N LYS A 130 20.45 18.82 20.09
CA LYS A 130 19.33 19.05 19.17
C LYS A 130 19.10 17.84 18.25
N ASN A 131 20.17 17.28 17.68
CA ASN A 131 20.08 16.13 16.79
C ASN A 131 19.58 14.87 17.54
N VAL A 132 20.08 14.62 18.75
CA VAL A 132 19.61 13.50 19.59
C VAL A 132 18.12 13.65 19.91
N LYS A 133 17.68 14.86 20.27
CA LYS A 133 16.26 15.13 20.55
C LYS A 133 15.38 14.91 19.31
N ALA A 134 15.80 15.42 18.15
CA ALA A 134 15.07 15.22 16.89
C ALA A 134 14.97 13.74 16.51
N LEU A 135 16.06 12.99 16.68
CA LEU A 135 16.10 11.56 16.40
C LEU A 135 15.17 10.77 17.34
N SER A 136 15.18 11.09 18.64
CA SER A 136 14.28 10.45 19.62
C SER A 136 12.81 10.71 19.32
N VAL A 137 12.45 11.92 18.89
CA VAL A 137 11.07 12.24 18.46
C VAL A 137 10.68 11.41 17.24
N ALA A 138 11.53 11.36 16.22
CA ALA A 138 11.27 10.58 15.01
C ALA A 138 11.14 9.07 15.30
N GLN A 139 11.97 8.53 16.21
CA GLN A 139 11.85 7.13 16.64
C GLN A 139 10.52 6.86 17.35
N ASN A 140 10.13 7.72 18.31
CA ASN A 140 8.85 7.58 19.02
C ASN A 140 7.65 7.67 18.07
N GLU A 141 7.70 8.53 17.06
CA GLU A 141 6.63 8.63 16.05
C GLU A 141 6.55 7.35 15.20
N SER A 142 7.68 6.82 14.76
CA SER A 142 7.75 5.55 14.03
C SER A 142 7.19 4.38 14.85
N GLU A 143 7.57 4.28 16.12
CA GLU A 143 7.06 3.24 17.04
C GLU A 143 5.55 3.35 17.22
N LYS A 144 5.01 4.56 17.43
CA LYS A 144 3.57 4.79 17.54
C LYS A 144 2.82 4.37 16.28
N VAL A 145 3.36 4.66 15.11
CA VAL A 145 2.77 4.21 13.84
C VAL A 145 2.76 2.69 13.77
N GLY A 146 3.87 2.04 14.13
CA GLY A 146 3.97 0.57 14.19
C GLY A 146 2.90 -0.05 15.08
N ILE A 147 2.77 0.42 16.33
CA ILE A 147 1.76 -0.06 17.29
C ILE A 147 0.33 0.16 16.75
N ARG A 148 0.06 1.31 16.14
CA ARG A 148 -1.25 1.63 15.57
C ARG A 148 -1.61 0.66 14.45
N LEU A 149 -0.69 0.41 13.52
CA LEU A 149 -0.90 -0.53 12.41
C LEU A 149 -1.11 -1.96 12.94
N GLN A 150 -0.28 -2.40 13.89
CA GLN A 150 -0.44 -3.70 14.53
C GLN A 150 -1.83 -3.83 15.17
N THR A 151 -2.28 -2.81 15.90
CA THR A 151 -3.62 -2.82 16.54
C THR A 151 -4.74 -2.92 15.50
N LEU A 152 -4.64 -2.18 14.38
CA LEU A 152 -5.64 -2.26 13.31
C LEU A 152 -5.70 -3.65 12.66
N VAL A 153 -4.56 -4.30 12.46
CA VAL A 153 -4.51 -5.67 11.91
C VAL A 153 -5.07 -6.68 12.91
N GLU A 154 -4.71 -6.56 14.18
CA GLU A 154 -5.13 -7.48 15.24
C GLU A 154 -6.64 -7.42 15.52
N GLU A 155 -7.24 -6.23 15.45
CA GLU A 155 -8.65 -6.00 15.77
C GLU A 155 -9.58 -6.06 14.55
N ALA A 156 -9.05 -6.30 13.34
CA ALA A 156 -9.87 -6.42 12.13
C ALA A 156 -10.85 -7.61 12.23
N ASP A 157 -12.08 -7.43 11.73
CA ASP A 157 -13.12 -8.48 11.72
C ASP A 157 -12.84 -9.61 10.73
N ASP A 158 -11.97 -9.35 9.75
CA ASP A 158 -11.51 -10.34 8.78
C ASP A 158 -10.30 -11.11 9.33
N PHE A 159 -10.14 -12.34 8.86
CA PHE A 159 -8.90 -13.07 8.97
C PHE A 159 -7.80 -12.32 8.21
N ILE A 160 -6.73 -11.94 8.90
CA ILE A 160 -5.52 -11.40 8.27
C ILE A 160 -4.36 -12.29 8.68
N PHE A 161 -3.64 -12.79 7.69
CA PHE A 161 -2.52 -13.70 7.90
C PHE A 161 -1.47 -13.55 6.79
N THR A 162 -0.26 -13.99 7.08
CA THR A 162 0.80 -14.11 6.08
C THR A 162 1.33 -15.52 6.01
N LEU A 163 1.74 -15.94 4.82
CA LEU A 163 2.33 -17.25 4.57
C LEU A 163 3.74 -17.11 3.98
N ASP A 164 4.60 -18.08 4.28
CA ASP A 164 5.87 -18.27 3.58
C ASP A 164 5.66 -18.92 2.19
N GLU A 165 6.74 -19.07 1.41
CA GLU A 165 6.69 -19.72 0.08
C GLU A 165 6.30 -21.21 0.14
N SER A 166 6.33 -21.83 1.32
CA SER A 166 5.88 -23.21 1.57
C SER A 166 4.46 -23.28 2.13
N TRP A 167 3.71 -22.17 2.13
CA TRP A 167 2.34 -22.05 2.62
C TRP A 167 2.17 -22.22 4.14
N ASN A 168 3.23 -22.07 4.93
CA ASN A 168 3.15 -22.09 6.39
C ASN A 168 2.81 -20.70 6.91
N PHE A 169 2.01 -20.62 7.96
CA PHE A 169 1.64 -19.34 8.56
C PHE A 169 2.84 -18.68 9.24
N THR A 170 3.14 -17.44 8.84
CA THR A 170 4.17 -16.60 9.48
C THR A 170 3.56 -15.54 10.40
N MET A 171 2.30 -15.14 10.15
CA MET A 171 1.52 -14.24 10.99
C MET A 171 0.05 -14.61 10.92
N VAL A 172 -0.66 -14.47 12.04
CA VAL A 172 -2.13 -14.53 12.11
C VAL A 172 -2.64 -13.47 13.09
N ASN A 173 -3.75 -12.82 12.78
CA ASN A 173 -4.38 -11.87 13.70
C ASN A 173 -5.24 -12.57 14.78
N LYS A 174 -5.61 -11.85 15.85
CA LYS A 174 -6.48 -12.36 16.92
C LYS A 174 -7.83 -12.89 16.42
N THR A 175 -8.39 -12.31 15.37
CA THR A 175 -9.65 -12.78 14.79
C THR A 175 -9.56 -14.23 14.31
N PHE A 176 -8.43 -14.62 13.72
CA PHE A 176 -8.13 -16.01 13.34
C PHE A 176 -8.26 -16.96 14.54
N GLN A 177 -7.66 -16.60 15.68
CA GLN A 177 -7.70 -17.38 16.92
C GLN A 177 -9.10 -17.43 17.53
N ARG A 178 -9.77 -16.27 17.61
CA ARG A 178 -11.08 -16.12 18.24
C ARG A 178 -12.15 -16.95 17.55
N ILE A 179 -12.13 -16.99 16.22
CA ILE A 179 -13.18 -17.68 15.45
C ILE A 179 -12.85 -19.16 15.29
N LEU A 180 -11.64 -19.51 14.83
CA LEU A 180 -11.31 -20.92 14.58
C LEU A 180 -10.92 -21.69 15.85
N LYS A 181 -10.77 -21.00 16.99
CA LYS A 181 -10.45 -21.55 18.31
C LYS A 181 -9.06 -22.21 18.43
N TYR A 182 -8.16 -21.94 17.50
CA TYR A 182 -6.75 -22.35 17.59
C TYR A 182 -5.92 -21.31 18.33
N GLY A 183 -4.87 -21.77 19.02
CA GLY A 183 -3.87 -20.88 19.60
C GLY A 183 -2.91 -20.32 18.54
N GLN A 184 -2.28 -19.18 18.82
CA GLN A 184 -1.33 -18.56 17.89
C GLN A 184 -0.16 -19.48 17.54
N GLU A 185 0.50 -20.09 18.54
CA GLU A 185 1.64 -20.98 18.31
C GLU A 185 1.27 -22.21 17.46
N GLU A 186 0.07 -22.74 17.66
CA GLU A 186 -0.44 -23.86 16.87
C GLU A 186 -0.65 -23.44 15.42
N LEU A 187 -1.31 -22.31 15.18
CA LEU A 187 -1.53 -21.80 13.82
C LEU A 187 -0.22 -21.52 13.08
N LEU A 188 0.77 -20.93 13.76
CA LEU A 188 2.09 -20.65 13.17
C LEU A 188 2.89 -21.93 12.86
N SER A 189 2.56 -23.05 13.51
CA SER A 189 3.18 -24.36 13.21
C SER A 189 2.46 -25.15 12.11
N MET A 190 1.30 -24.69 11.65
CA MET A 190 0.48 -25.39 10.66
C MET A 190 0.75 -24.89 9.25
N ASN A 191 0.55 -25.81 8.29
CA ASN A 191 0.44 -25.42 6.89
C ASN A 191 -0.99 -24.94 6.58
N PHE A 192 -1.14 -23.93 5.73
CA PHE A 192 -2.44 -23.41 5.30
C PHE A 192 -3.39 -24.51 4.79
N LEU A 193 -2.87 -25.50 4.06
CA LEU A 193 -3.64 -26.61 3.49
C LEU A 193 -4.17 -27.60 4.53
N GLU A 194 -3.60 -27.62 5.73
CA GLU A 194 -4.07 -28.47 6.83
C GLU A 194 -5.35 -27.93 7.46
N LEU A 195 -5.54 -26.61 7.41
CA LEU A 195 -6.71 -25.92 7.93
C LEU A 195 -7.96 -26.18 7.08
N ILE A 196 -7.76 -26.44 5.79
CA ILE A 196 -8.84 -26.77 4.86
C ILE A 196 -9.47 -28.11 5.28
N TYR A 197 -10.78 -28.07 5.55
CA TYR A 197 -11.61 -29.21 5.90
C TYR A 197 -11.74 -30.17 4.72
N ASN A 198 -11.80 -31.47 5.02
CA ASN A 198 -11.97 -32.53 4.03
C ASN A 198 -12.90 -33.58 4.64
N ARG A 199 -14.07 -33.80 4.02
CA ARG A 199 -15.13 -34.65 4.54
C ARG A 199 -14.96 -36.13 4.18
N ASP A 200 -14.24 -36.48 3.08
CA ASP A 200 -13.97 -37.85 2.62
C ASP A 200 -12.95 -37.93 1.44
N TRP A 201 -12.46 -39.13 1.07
CA TRP A 201 -11.51 -39.34 -0.05
C TRP A 201 -11.94 -38.77 -1.42
N LYS A 202 -13.26 -38.59 -1.65
CA LYS A 202 -13.83 -37.92 -2.83
C LYS A 202 -13.78 -36.38 -2.76
N ASP A 203 -13.59 -35.81 -1.57
CA ASP A 203 -13.54 -34.37 -1.28
C ASP A 203 -12.12 -33.79 -1.40
N SER A 204 -11.17 -34.62 -1.89
CA SER A 204 -9.84 -34.21 -2.33
C SER A 204 -9.89 -33.06 -3.35
N LEU A 205 -11.02 -32.87 -4.04
CA LEU A 205 -11.25 -31.77 -4.97
C LEU A 205 -11.17 -30.39 -4.31
N ASN A 206 -11.60 -30.20 -3.06
CA ASN A 206 -11.50 -28.88 -2.40
C ASN A 206 -10.05 -28.50 -2.11
N LYS A 207 -9.23 -29.47 -1.69
CA LYS A 207 -7.79 -29.26 -1.52
C LYS A 207 -7.06 -29.10 -2.85
N ILE A 208 -7.42 -29.89 -3.86
CA ILE A 208 -6.87 -29.80 -5.21
C ILE A 208 -7.23 -28.47 -5.86
N PHE A 209 -8.46 -27.99 -5.70
CA PHE A 209 -8.92 -26.70 -6.19
C PHE A 209 -8.22 -25.54 -5.47
N ALA A 210 -8.08 -25.62 -4.14
CA ALA A 210 -7.27 -24.66 -3.40
C ALA A 210 -5.82 -24.68 -3.91
N LEU A 211 -5.20 -25.84 -4.07
CA LEU A 211 -3.84 -25.99 -4.62
C LEU A 211 -3.71 -25.40 -6.03
N GLU A 212 -4.65 -25.65 -6.93
CA GLU A 212 -4.68 -25.06 -8.27
C GLU A 212 -4.74 -23.53 -8.21
N LYS A 213 -5.56 -22.99 -7.30
CA LYS A 213 -5.62 -21.54 -7.02
C LYS A 213 -4.36 -20.98 -6.38
N LEU A 214 -3.66 -21.76 -5.56
CA LEU A 214 -2.36 -21.39 -5.01
C LEU A 214 -1.26 -21.42 -6.09
N GLU A 215 -1.32 -22.33 -7.06
CA GLU A 215 -0.40 -22.37 -8.20
C GLU A 215 -0.61 -21.17 -9.15
N GLU A 216 -1.84 -20.68 -9.30
CA GLU A 216 -2.15 -19.44 -10.04
C GLU A 216 -1.43 -18.20 -9.47
N LEU A 217 -1.10 -18.20 -8.17
CA LEU A 217 -0.36 -17.13 -7.48
C LEU A 217 1.14 -17.07 -7.83
N SER A 218 1.66 -18.03 -8.60
CA SER A 218 3.07 -18.07 -9.02
C SER A 218 3.51 -16.88 -9.89
N LYS A 219 2.58 -16.05 -10.36
CA LYS A 219 2.86 -14.83 -11.14
C LYS A 219 2.94 -13.59 -10.22
N PRO A 220 3.98 -12.75 -10.33
CA PRO A 220 4.06 -11.50 -9.57
C PRO A 220 2.89 -10.58 -9.89
N GLY A 221 2.20 -10.07 -8.87
CA GLY A 221 1.10 -9.11 -9.00
C GLY A 221 -0.29 -9.72 -9.22
N THR A 222 -0.44 -11.04 -9.25
CA THR A 222 -1.76 -11.69 -9.27
C THR A 222 -2.34 -11.82 -7.85
N SER A 223 -3.64 -11.54 -7.73
CA SER A 223 -4.43 -11.90 -6.55
C SER A 223 -5.41 -12.99 -6.95
N VAL A 224 -5.54 -13.99 -6.08
CA VAL A 224 -6.45 -15.11 -6.28
C VAL A 224 -7.47 -15.10 -5.15
N SER A 225 -8.73 -15.33 -5.47
CA SER A 225 -9.79 -15.47 -4.49
C SER A 225 -10.62 -16.72 -4.75
N PHE A 226 -10.94 -17.45 -3.69
CA PHE A 226 -11.67 -18.71 -3.75
C PHE A 226 -12.42 -18.96 -2.43
N GLN A 227 -13.38 -19.88 -2.49
CA GLN A 227 -14.15 -20.33 -1.33
C GLN A 227 -13.61 -21.67 -0.85
N THR A 228 -13.53 -21.85 0.46
CA THR A 228 -13.10 -23.10 1.08
C THR A 228 -13.72 -23.23 2.46
N GLU A 229 -13.68 -24.45 3.02
CA GLU A 229 -14.18 -24.74 4.34
C GLU A 229 -13.00 -24.85 5.32
N PHE A 230 -12.99 -24.08 6.40
CA PHE A 230 -11.97 -24.18 7.45
C PHE A 230 -12.42 -25.05 8.62
N LYS A 231 -11.49 -25.88 9.11
CA LYS A 231 -11.63 -26.61 10.37
C LYS A 231 -11.73 -25.64 11.54
N GLN A 232 -12.57 -25.98 12.51
CA GLN A 232 -12.59 -25.34 13.82
C GLN A 232 -12.03 -26.29 14.86
N LYS A 233 -11.30 -25.75 15.83
CA LYS A 233 -10.85 -26.54 16.99
C LYS A 233 -12.04 -26.86 17.87
N HIS A 234 -12.15 -28.13 18.31
CA HIS A 234 -13.19 -28.62 19.22
C HIS A 234 -14.63 -28.63 18.69
N VAL A 235 -14.85 -28.23 17.43
CA VAL A 235 -16.17 -28.23 16.79
C VAL A 235 -16.07 -29.00 15.47
N MET A 236 -16.94 -30.00 15.27
CA MET A 236 -16.90 -30.82 14.05
C MET A 236 -17.49 -30.13 12.82
N GLU A 237 -18.20 -29.01 13.00
CA GLU A 237 -18.75 -28.23 11.89
C GLU A 237 -17.69 -27.31 11.28
N PRO A 238 -17.34 -27.48 9.99
CA PRO A 238 -16.48 -26.53 9.30
C PRO A 238 -17.17 -25.18 9.10
N ARG A 239 -16.39 -24.15 8.79
CA ARG A 239 -16.90 -22.82 8.41
C ARG A 239 -16.58 -22.53 6.96
N ASP A 240 -17.59 -22.14 6.21
CA ASP A 240 -17.41 -21.56 4.88
C ASP A 240 -16.65 -20.25 4.99
N THR A 241 -15.52 -20.17 4.31
CA THR A 241 -14.67 -18.99 4.26
C THR A 241 -14.42 -18.58 2.81
N GLN A 242 -14.53 -17.28 2.57
CA GLN A 242 -13.99 -16.66 1.35
C GLN A 242 -12.56 -16.24 1.67
N ILE A 243 -11.61 -16.70 0.87
CA ILE A 243 -10.19 -16.37 1.02
C ILE A 243 -9.74 -15.57 -0.20
N GLN A 244 -8.90 -14.57 0.04
CA GLN A 244 -8.17 -13.82 -0.96
C GLN A 244 -6.69 -13.84 -0.59
N LEU A 245 -5.85 -14.19 -1.55
CA LEU A 245 -4.41 -14.25 -1.39
C LEU A 245 -3.75 -13.31 -2.41
N GLN A 246 -2.65 -12.70 -1.99
CA GLN A 246 -1.87 -11.77 -2.81
C GLN A 246 -0.38 -11.90 -2.48
N TYR A 247 0.45 -11.86 -3.51
CA TYR A 247 1.89 -11.84 -3.34
C TYR A 247 2.39 -10.46 -2.89
N LEU A 248 3.15 -10.42 -1.79
CA LEU A 248 3.86 -9.25 -1.31
C LEU A 248 5.34 -9.37 -1.66
N GLN A 249 5.89 -8.32 -2.28
CA GLN A 249 7.32 -8.19 -2.52
C GLN A 249 7.84 -6.98 -1.76
N TYR A 250 8.77 -7.23 -0.85
CA TYR A 250 9.44 -6.18 -0.09
C TYR A 250 10.61 -5.60 -0.88
N GLU A 251 11.02 -4.37 -0.56
CA GLU A 251 12.15 -3.70 -1.19
C GLU A 251 13.48 -4.44 -1.00
N ASP A 252 13.59 -5.22 0.08
CA ASP A 252 14.77 -6.06 0.39
C ASP A 252 14.79 -7.40 -0.38
N GLY A 253 13.82 -7.64 -1.25
CA GLY A 253 13.70 -8.85 -2.05
C GLY A 253 13.03 -10.02 -1.34
N ARG A 254 12.63 -9.88 -0.07
CA ARG A 254 11.79 -10.87 0.61
C ARG A 254 10.42 -10.95 -0.03
N ARG A 255 9.86 -12.14 0.02
CA ARG A 255 8.58 -12.48 -0.59
C ARG A 255 7.72 -13.18 0.45
N GLU A 256 6.49 -12.72 0.57
CA GLU A 256 5.48 -13.30 1.46
C GLU A 256 4.13 -13.29 0.76
N ILE A 257 3.21 -14.14 1.21
CA ILE A 257 1.85 -14.16 0.69
C ILE A 257 0.94 -13.58 1.76
N LEU A 258 0.25 -12.49 1.43
CA LEU A 258 -0.79 -11.92 2.29
C LEU A 258 -2.12 -12.61 2.02
N GLY A 259 -2.74 -13.12 3.08
CA GLY A 259 -4.08 -13.65 3.07
C GLY A 259 -5.06 -12.77 3.83
N ARG A 260 -6.21 -12.54 3.20
CA ARG A 260 -7.41 -12.00 3.81
C ARG A 260 -8.52 -13.02 3.69
N GLY A 261 -9.30 -13.21 4.75
CA GLY A 261 -10.44 -14.11 4.71
C GLY A 261 -11.62 -13.59 5.51
N ASN A 262 -12.83 -13.96 5.09
CA ASN A 262 -14.04 -13.66 5.86
C ASN A 262 -14.94 -14.90 5.88
N ILE A 263 -15.74 -15.02 6.94
CA ILE A 263 -16.72 -16.11 7.06
C ILE A 263 -17.91 -15.78 6.20
N ILE A 264 -18.34 -16.75 5.42
CA ILE A 264 -19.61 -16.69 4.71
C ILE A 264 -20.68 -17.00 5.75
N THR A 265 -21.40 -15.96 6.17
CA THR A 265 -22.58 -16.13 7.01
C THR A 265 -23.72 -16.55 6.09
N GLU A 266 -24.01 -17.85 6.05
CA GLU A 266 -25.29 -18.33 5.53
C GLU A 266 -26.43 -17.67 6.30
N ASP A 267 -27.53 -17.37 5.62
CA ASP A 267 -28.75 -16.96 6.28
C ASP A 267 -29.29 -18.12 7.11
N VAL A 268 -28.97 -18.12 8.41
CA VAL A 268 -29.38 -19.16 9.38
C VAL A 268 -30.90 -19.35 9.38
N LEU A 269 -31.66 -18.30 9.07
CA LEU A 269 -33.12 -18.35 8.99
C LEU A 269 -33.62 -19.17 7.80
N ALA A 270 -32.83 -19.29 6.72
CA ALA A 270 -33.18 -20.10 5.56
C ALA A 270 -33.45 -21.56 5.96
N ARG A 271 -32.75 -22.09 6.98
CA ARG A 271 -32.95 -23.47 7.51
C ARG A 271 -34.28 -23.67 8.25
N TYR A 272 -34.93 -22.60 8.68
CA TYR A 272 -36.23 -22.64 9.37
C TYR A 272 -37.38 -22.10 8.50
N LEU A 273 -37.10 -21.60 7.30
CA LEU A 273 -38.08 -21.10 6.35
C LEU A 273 -39.10 -22.18 5.90
N ILE A 274 -40.38 -22.03 6.26
CA ILE A 274 -41.45 -22.92 5.77
C ILE A 274 -42.04 -22.36 4.47
N LYS A 275 -42.33 -21.05 4.45
CA LYS A 275 -42.84 -20.31 3.31
C LYS A 275 -42.45 -18.84 3.41
N GLU A 276 -42.17 -18.22 2.27
CA GLU A 276 -41.96 -16.77 2.18
C GLU A 276 -42.75 -16.20 1.01
N ARG A 277 -43.21 -14.95 1.14
CA ARG A 277 -43.69 -14.15 0.01
C ARG A 277 -43.23 -12.71 0.18
N VAL A 278 -42.59 -12.16 -0.85
CA VAL A 278 -42.02 -10.81 -0.85
C VAL A 278 -42.33 -10.11 -2.16
N GLU A 279 -42.55 -8.81 -2.09
CA GLU A 279 -42.76 -7.95 -3.27
C GLU A 279 -41.72 -6.82 -3.24
N PHE A 280 -41.04 -6.63 -4.36
CA PHE A 280 -40.05 -5.57 -4.55
C PHE A 280 -40.52 -4.62 -5.65
N SER A 281 -40.27 -3.32 -5.44
CA SER A 281 -40.35 -2.30 -6.48
C SER A 281 -38.96 -1.71 -6.67
N ILE A 282 -38.39 -1.88 -7.87
CA ILE A 282 -37.02 -1.45 -8.16
C ILE A 282 -36.96 -0.45 -9.31
N GLU A 283 -35.99 0.44 -9.21
CA GLU A 283 -35.60 1.35 -10.28
C GLU A 283 -34.70 0.65 -11.31
N ASN A 284 -34.54 1.28 -12.48
CA ASN A 284 -33.87 0.73 -13.66
C ASN A 284 -32.33 0.70 -13.57
N TYR A 285 -31.78 0.18 -12.46
CA TYR A 285 -30.33 -0.04 -12.32
C TYR A 285 -30.00 -1.51 -12.62
N VAL A 286 -29.19 -1.76 -13.66
CA VAL A 286 -28.77 -3.11 -14.05
C VAL A 286 -28.11 -3.87 -12.88
N ARG A 287 -27.38 -3.16 -12.00
CA ARG A 287 -26.78 -3.74 -10.79
C ARG A 287 -27.80 -4.37 -9.83
N ASN A 288 -29.03 -3.84 -9.77
CA ASN A 288 -30.08 -4.37 -8.90
C ASN A 288 -30.51 -5.78 -9.35
N ALA A 289 -30.43 -6.09 -10.64
CA ALA A 289 -30.72 -7.43 -11.16
C ALA A 289 -29.77 -8.49 -10.56
N GLU A 290 -28.49 -8.16 -10.41
CA GLU A 290 -27.50 -9.04 -9.78
C GLU A 290 -27.83 -9.29 -8.31
N ILE A 291 -28.04 -8.21 -7.55
CA ILE A 291 -28.28 -8.28 -6.10
C ILE A 291 -29.55 -9.10 -5.80
N LEU A 292 -30.64 -8.84 -6.53
CA LEU A 292 -31.91 -9.54 -6.34
C LEU A 292 -31.83 -10.99 -6.78
N SER A 293 -31.28 -11.28 -7.96
CA SER A 293 -31.17 -12.66 -8.43
C SER A 293 -30.31 -13.51 -7.50
N GLN A 294 -29.22 -12.95 -6.95
CA GLN A 294 -28.38 -13.63 -5.97
C GLN A 294 -29.13 -13.89 -4.65
N ARG A 295 -29.78 -12.87 -4.07
CA ARG A 295 -30.54 -13.02 -2.81
C ARG A 295 -31.70 -14.01 -2.95
N LEU A 296 -32.44 -13.94 -4.04
CA LEU A 296 -33.62 -14.78 -4.23
C LEU A 296 -33.25 -16.23 -4.58
N SER A 297 -32.13 -16.43 -5.26
CA SER A 297 -31.61 -17.77 -5.52
C SER A 297 -30.89 -18.36 -4.30
N SER A 298 -30.31 -17.57 -3.39
CA SER A 298 -29.68 -18.10 -2.19
C SER A 298 -30.65 -18.84 -1.26
N LEU A 299 -31.93 -18.49 -1.30
CA LEU A 299 -32.97 -19.18 -0.53
C LEU A 299 -33.39 -20.53 -1.14
N ILE A 300 -33.05 -20.77 -2.42
CA ILE A 300 -33.33 -22.02 -3.13
C ILE A 300 -32.39 -23.14 -2.69
N SER A 301 -31.17 -22.82 -2.22
CA SER A 301 -30.14 -23.82 -1.84
C SER A 301 -30.63 -24.82 -0.79
N ARG A 302 -31.66 -24.47 -0.01
CA ARG A 302 -32.30 -25.40 0.92
C ARG A 302 -33.10 -26.51 0.23
N PHE A 303 -33.72 -26.21 -0.90
CA PHE A 303 -34.69 -27.10 -1.55
C PHE A 303 -34.16 -27.74 -2.84
N ALA A 304 -33.08 -27.21 -3.40
CA ALA A 304 -32.47 -27.73 -4.63
C ALA A 304 -30.94 -27.69 -4.56
N ASP A 305 -30.29 -28.41 -5.47
CA ASP A 305 -28.84 -28.46 -5.61
C ASP A 305 -28.25 -27.15 -6.18
N ALA A 306 -26.92 -27.05 -6.09
CA ALA A 306 -26.17 -25.87 -6.55
C ALA A 306 -26.36 -25.61 -8.05
N GLU A 307 -26.58 -26.66 -8.86
CA GLU A 307 -26.81 -26.55 -10.30
C GLU A 307 -28.16 -25.86 -10.59
N VAL A 308 -29.24 -26.30 -9.95
CA VAL A 308 -30.56 -25.65 -10.07
C VAL A 308 -30.50 -24.23 -9.55
N GLN A 309 -29.83 -23.99 -8.42
CA GLN A 309 -29.65 -22.66 -7.86
C GLN A 309 -28.95 -21.71 -8.86
N MET A 310 -27.83 -22.14 -9.44
CA MET A 310 -27.07 -21.35 -10.41
C MET A 310 -27.88 -21.06 -11.68
N THR A 311 -28.64 -22.06 -12.14
CA THR A 311 -29.49 -21.96 -13.34
C THR A 311 -30.64 -20.98 -13.12
N VAL A 312 -31.31 -21.07 -11.96
CA VAL A 312 -32.38 -20.14 -11.57
C VAL A 312 -31.82 -18.72 -11.38
N ARG A 313 -30.67 -18.57 -10.72
CA ARG A 313 -30.00 -17.27 -10.56
C ARG A 313 -29.74 -16.61 -11.90
N THR A 314 -29.09 -17.33 -12.81
CA THR A 314 -28.69 -16.80 -14.13
C THR A 314 -29.92 -16.43 -14.96
N SER A 315 -30.95 -17.27 -14.95
CA SER A 315 -32.19 -17.03 -15.71
C SER A 315 -32.98 -15.86 -15.13
N LEU A 316 -33.12 -15.78 -13.81
CA LEU A 316 -33.83 -14.69 -13.14
C LEU A 316 -33.12 -13.35 -13.37
N ARG A 317 -31.78 -13.32 -13.27
CA ARG A 317 -30.95 -12.15 -13.58
C ARG A 317 -31.25 -11.64 -14.98
N GLU A 318 -31.22 -12.53 -15.96
CA GLU A 318 -31.45 -12.20 -17.36
C GLU A 318 -32.87 -11.67 -17.62
N ILE A 319 -33.88 -12.25 -16.96
CA ILE A 319 -35.26 -11.75 -17.03
C ILE A 319 -35.38 -10.34 -16.46
N ILE A 320 -34.73 -10.05 -15.32
CA ILE A 320 -34.75 -8.71 -14.73
C ILE A 320 -33.99 -7.72 -15.63
N ILE A 321 -32.85 -8.11 -16.20
CA ILE A 321 -32.11 -7.27 -17.15
C ILE A 321 -32.98 -6.95 -18.37
N ASN A 322 -33.65 -7.94 -18.95
CA ASN A 322 -34.53 -7.74 -20.10
C ASN A 322 -35.71 -6.81 -19.76
N ALA A 323 -36.28 -6.92 -18.56
CA ALA A 323 -37.30 -6.01 -18.07
C ALA A 323 -36.78 -4.57 -17.91
N ILE A 324 -35.51 -4.38 -17.53
CA ILE A 324 -34.86 -3.05 -17.47
C ILE A 324 -34.62 -2.53 -18.89
N GLU A 325 -33.88 -3.27 -19.70
CA GLU A 325 -33.39 -2.86 -21.01
C GLU A 325 -34.52 -2.73 -22.03
N HIS A 326 -35.19 -3.84 -22.32
CA HIS A 326 -36.18 -3.93 -23.40
C HIS A 326 -37.57 -3.49 -22.94
N GLY A 327 -37.89 -3.71 -21.65
CA GLY A 327 -39.16 -3.29 -21.05
C GLY A 327 -39.18 -1.79 -20.76
N ASN A 328 -38.56 -1.37 -19.66
CA ASN A 328 -38.67 -0.01 -19.16
C ASN A 328 -37.91 1.02 -19.99
N LEU A 329 -36.66 0.73 -20.36
CA LEU A 329 -35.80 1.66 -21.11
C LEU A 329 -36.02 1.60 -22.63
N GLU A 330 -36.82 0.64 -23.13
CA GLU A 330 -37.14 0.43 -24.55
C GLU A 330 -35.88 0.39 -25.45
N ILE A 331 -34.77 -0.16 -24.95
CA ILE A 331 -33.54 -0.37 -25.74
C ILE A 331 -33.79 -1.56 -26.66
N THR A 332 -33.52 -1.44 -27.96
CA THR A 332 -33.70 -2.56 -28.89
C THR A 332 -32.47 -3.49 -28.88
N PHE A 333 -32.62 -4.70 -29.42
CA PHE A 333 -31.48 -5.62 -29.56
C PHE A 333 -30.37 -5.04 -30.43
N ASP A 334 -30.72 -4.37 -31.52
CA ASP A 334 -29.75 -3.73 -32.42
C ASP A 334 -29.00 -2.58 -31.72
N GLU A 335 -29.71 -1.77 -30.94
CA GLU A 335 -29.09 -0.70 -30.12
C GLU A 335 -28.13 -1.28 -29.08
N LYS A 336 -28.51 -2.38 -28.42
CA LYS A 336 -27.67 -3.07 -27.43
C LYS A 336 -26.38 -3.61 -28.06
N THR A 337 -26.46 -4.28 -29.21
CA THR A 337 -25.29 -4.86 -29.90
C THR A 337 -24.32 -3.77 -30.31
N LYS A 338 -24.83 -2.72 -30.96
CA LYS A 338 -24.01 -1.59 -31.37
C LYS A 338 -23.32 -0.93 -30.18
N ALA A 339 -24.04 -0.71 -29.08
CA ALA A 339 -23.47 -0.08 -27.88
C ALA A 339 -22.45 -0.97 -27.16
N LEU A 340 -22.57 -2.30 -27.25
CA LEU A 340 -21.58 -3.23 -26.74
C LEU A 340 -20.31 -3.25 -27.60
N GLU A 341 -20.44 -3.24 -28.93
CA GLU A 341 -19.32 -3.17 -29.87
C GLU A 341 -18.53 -1.86 -29.74
N GLU A 342 -19.23 -0.74 -29.49
CA GLU A 342 -18.63 0.58 -29.32
C GLU A 342 -18.16 0.86 -27.87
N GLY A 343 -18.42 -0.05 -26.92
CA GLY A 343 -18.09 0.13 -25.50
C GLY A 343 -18.91 1.24 -24.79
N SER A 344 -19.99 1.71 -25.41
CA SER A 344 -20.84 2.82 -24.95
C SER A 344 -22.10 2.36 -24.20
N TYR A 345 -22.28 1.06 -24.00
CA TYR A 345 -23.47 0.46 -23.38
C TYR A 345 -23.88 1.08 -22.03
N LEU A 346 -22.93 1.36 -21.12
CA LEU A 346 -23.25 1.99 -19.84
C LEU A 346 -23.77 3.43 -20.01
N ALA A 347 -23.24 4.17 -20.99
CA ALA A 347 -23.69 5.53 -21.28
C ALA A 347 -25.12 5.53 -21.86
N LEU A 348 -25.44 4.57 -22.74
CA LEU A 348 -26.79 4.40 -23.30
C LEU A 348 -27.83 4.15 -22.20
N ILE A 349 -27.51 3.28 -21.23
CA ILE A 349 -28.39 3.01 -20.07
C ILE A 349 -28.61 4.28 -19.26
N GLU A 350 -27.55 5.05 -18.96
CA GLU A 350 -27.67 6.27 -18.18
C GLU A 350 -28.50 7.35 -18.91
N GLU A 351 -28.28 7.51 -20.21
CA GLU A 351 -29.05 8.43 -21.06
C GLU A 351 -30.55 8.09 -21.04
N ARG A 352 -30.90 6.81 -21.20
CA ARG A 352 -32.29 6.36 -21.16
C ARG A 352 -32.90 6.56 -19.77
N ARG A 353 -32.14 6.36 -18.69
CA ARG A 353 -32.61 6.54 -17.32
C ARG A 353 -32.92 8.00 -16.97
N GLU A 354 -32.14 8.95 -17.49
CA GLU A 354 -32.38 10.38 -17.27
C GLU A 354 -33.48 10.95 -18.16
N ASN A 355 -33.86 10.24 -19.24
CA ASN A 355 -34.94 10.66 -20.11
C ASN A 355 -36.28 10.68 -19.35
N PRO A 356 -37.01 11.82 -19.34
CA PRO A 356 -38.31 11.94 -18.65
C PRO A 356 -39.34 10.89 -19.05
N LYS A 357 -39.24 10.31 -20.26
CA LYS A 357 -40.12 9.24 -20.75
C LYS A 357 -39.96 7.93 -19.95
N PHE A 358 -38.75 7.61 -19.49
CA PHE A 358 -38.42 6.34 -18.84
C PHE A 358 -38.08 6.46 -17.35
N LYS A 359 -37.67 7.66 -16.91
CA LYS A 359 -37.15 7.94 -15.56
C LYS A 359 -38.00 7.42 -14.40
N ASN A 360 -39.32 7.51 -14.51
CA ASN A 360 -40.25 7.12 -13.45
C ASN A 360 -40.71 5.65 -13.54
N ARG A 361 -40.30 4.91 -14.58
CA ARG A 361 -40.74 3.52 -14.76
C ARG A 361 -40.01 2.60 -13.79
N LYS A 362 -40.73 1.67 -13.18
CA LYS A 362 -40.21 0.70 -12.21
C LYS A 362 -40.46 -0.73 -12.65
N ILE A 363 -39.74 -1.66 -12.02
CA ILE A 363 -39.98 -3.09 -12.16
C ILE A 363 -40.56 -3.60 -10.85
N TYR A 364 -41.61 -4.40 -10.95
CA TYR A 364 -42.23 -5.06 -9.82
C TYR A 364 -41.88 -6.54 -9.86
N LEU A 365 -41.20 -7.01 -8.80
CA LEU A 365 -40.77 -8.38 -8.64
C LEU A 365 -41.50 -9.00 -7.46
N GLU A 366 -42.38 -9.96 -7.72
CA GLU A 366 -42.99 -10.79 -6.68
C GLU A 366 -42.24 -12.13 -6.59
N TYR A 367 -42.01 -12.57 -5.36
CA TYR A 367 -41.33 -13.81 -5.01
C TYR A 367 -42.19 -14.60 -4.04
N SER A 368 -42.29 -15.92 -4.25
CA SER A 368 -42.85 -16.85 -3.29
C SER A 368 -42.06 -18.15 -3.31
N ILE A 369 -41.68 -18.65 -2.14
CA ILE A 369 -41.04 -19.97 -1.99
C ILE A 369 -41.74 -20.78 -0.91
N ASP A 370 -41.84 -22.08 -1.15
CA ASP A 370 -42.28 -23.10 -0.19
C ASP A 370 -41.50 -24.40 -0.45
N GLU A 371 -41.82 -25.47 0.29
CA GLU A 371 -41.13 -26.76 0.17
C GLU A 371 -41.30 -27.47 -1.18
N ASP A 372 -42.28 -27.08 -1.98
CA ASP A 372 -42.62 -27.75 -3.23
C ASP A 372 -42.13 -26.95 -4.44
N ARG A 373 -42.08 -25.62 -4.34
CA ARG A 373 -41.73 -24.75 -5.47
C ARG A 373 -41.19 -23.38 -5.08
N VAL A 374 -40.55 -22.76 -6.06
CA VAL A 374 -40.31 -21.32 -6.11
C VAL A 374 -41.04 -20.70 -7.29
N ALA A 375 -41.68 -19.57 -7.05
CA ALA A 375 -42.39 -18.79 -8.04
C ALA A 375 -41.90 -17.34 -8.06
N PHE A 376 -41.66 -16.83 -9.26
CA PHE A 376 -41.30 -15.44 -9.52
C PHE A 376 -42.33 -14.81 -10.44
N ARG A 377 -42.58 -13.52 -10.24
CA ARG A 377 -43.30 -12.70 -11.19
C ARG A 377 -42.54 -11.40 -11.40
N VAL A 378 -42.11 -11.16 -12.63
CA VAL A 378 -41.43 -9.91 -13.01
C VAL A 378 -42.37 -9.12 -13.91
N THR A 379 -42.65 -7.88 -13.54
CA THR A 379 -43.52 -6.96 -14.31
C THR A 379 -42.77 -5.68 -14.58
N ASP A 380 -42.68 -5.28 -15.85
CA ASP A 380 -42.18 -3.98 -16.29
C ASP A 380 -43.32 -3.07 -16.74
N GLU A 381 -43.07 -1.76 -16.73
CA GLU A 381 -44.01 -0.72 -17.17
C GLU A 381 -43.81 -0.36 -18.66
N GLY A 382 -43.08 -1.19 -19.40
CA GLY A 382 -42.82 -1.05 -20.82
C GLY A 382 -44.00 -1.38 -21.73
N GLN A 383 -43.72 -1.35 -23.03
CA GLN A 383 -44.69 -1.66 -24.08
C GLN A 383 -44.97 -3.17 -24.18
N GLY A 384 -44.07 -4.01 -23.67
CA GLY A 384 -44.10 -5.47 -23.81
C GLY A 384 -43.67 -5.93 -25.21
N PHE A 385 -43.72 -7.24 -25.45
CA PHE A 385 -43.27 -7.85 -26.71
C PHE A 385 -44.10 -9.09 -27.08
N ASP A 386 -44.07 -9.46 -28.38
CA ASP A 386 -44.75 -10.65 -28.90
C ASP A 386 -43.98 -11.93 -28.56
N HIS A 387 -44.23 -12.45 -27.35
CA HIS A 387 -43.58 -13.65 -26.82
C HIS A 387 -43.92 -14.93 -27.60
N ARG A 388 -45.03 -14.96 -28.38
CA ARG A 388 -45.49 -16.15 -29.10
C ARG A 388 -44.63 -16.47 -30.31
N LYS A 389 -44.03 -15.46 -30.93
CA LYS A 389 -43.10 -15.64 -32.05
C LYS A 389 -41.77 -16.22 -31.59
N MET A 390 -41.27 -15.83 -30.42
CA MET A 390 -39.99 -16.31 -29.88
C MET A 390 -40.05 -17.75 -29.37
N LEU A 391 -41.17 -18.18 -28.77
CA LEU A 391 -41.33 -19.54 -28.24
C LEU A 391 -41.64 -20.61 -29.31
N LYS A 392 -42.00 -20.20 -30.55
CA LYS A 392 -42.36 -21.10 -31.66
C LYS A 392 -41.18 -21.51 -32.54
N THR A 393 -39.98 -21.00 -32.30
CA THR A 393 -38.80 -21.34 -33.10
C THR A 393 -38.25 -22.69 -32.60
N ASP A 394 -38.51 -23.75 -33.37
CA ASP A 394 -38.10 -25.13 -33.09
C ASP A 394 -36.62 -25.28 -32.70
N GLU A 395 -36.33 -26.22 -31.80
CA GLU A 395 -35.01 -26.71 -31.35
C GLU A 395 -34.04 -27.13 -32.49
N LYS A 396 -34.42 -27.04 -33.77
CA LYS A 396 -33.66 -27.57 -34.92
C LYS A 396 -33.08 -26.54 -35.89
N LYS A 397 -33.25 -25.23 -35.68
CA LYS A 397 -32.55 -24.19 -36.47
C LYS A 397 -31.48 -23.51 -35.62
N LEU A 398 -30.37 -24.22 -35.39
CA LEU A 398 -29.38 -23.86 -34.38
C LEU A 398 -27.97 -23.50 -34.90
N ASN A 399 -27.76 -23.42 -36.21
CA ASN A 399 -26.44 -23.05 -36.72
C ASN A 399 -26.46 -21.66 -37.37
N GLU A 400 -25.65 -20.79 -36.76
CA GLU A 400 -24.91 -19.65 -37.31
C GLU A 400 -25.45 -18.23 -37.01
N ASP A 401 -26.72 -17.88 -37.22
CA ASP A 401 -27.12 -16.45 -37.17
C ASP A 401 -27.75 -15.91 -35.86
N PHE A 402 -28.03 -16.75 -34.86
CA PHE A 402 -28.75 -16.33 -33.62
C PHE A 402 -27.86 -16.14 -32.38
N MET A 403 -26.54 -15.98 -32.55
CA MET A 403 -25.56 -16.05 -31.45
C MET A 403 -25.67 -14.97 -30.35
N ALA A 404 -26.48 -13.91 -30.50
CA ALA A 404 -26.53 -12.82 -29.51
C ALA A 404 -27.88 -12.61 -28.77
N HIS A 405 -29.04 -12.85 -29.39
CA HIS A 405 -30.31 -12.21 -28.93
C HIS A 405 -31.47 -13.12 -28.50
N GLY A 406 -31.25 -14.43 -28.33
CA GLY A 406 -32.31 -15.37 -27.91
C GLY A 406 -31.95 -16.25 -26.70
N ARG A 407 -30.70 -16.19 -26.22
CA ARG A 407 -30.20 -17.10 -25.19
C ARG A 407 -30.93 -16.96 -23.86
N GLY A 408 -31.27 -15.75 -23.45
CA GLY A 408 -31.87 -15.51 -22.14
C GLY A 408 -33.25 -16.15 -21.95
N ILE A 409 -34.12 -16.03 -22.95
CA ILE A 409 -35.46 -16.64 -22.92
C ILE A 409 -35.35 -18.16 -22.97
N MET A 410 -34.47 -18.71 -23.83
CA MET A 410 -34.26 -20.15 -23.94
C MET A 410 -33.66 -20.76 -22.66
N MET A 411 -32.67 -20.10 -22.06
CA MET A 411 -32.13 -20.48 -20.76
C MET A 411 -33.23 -20.49 -19.70
N THR A 412 -34.09 -19.45 -19.69
CA THR A 412 -35.21 -19.38 -18.76
C THR A 412 -36.21 -20.53 -18.97
N VAL A 413 -36.51 -20.90 -20.21
CA VAL A 413 -37.41 -22.04 -20.53
C VAL A 413 -36.80 -23.37 -20.09
N SER A 414 -35.47 -23.54 -20.20
CA SER A 414 -34.79 -24.73 -19.67
C SER A 414 -34.72 -24.75 -18.14
N ALA A 415 -34.65 -23.58 -17.51
CA ALA A 415 -34.49 -23.42 -16.07
C ALA A 415 -35.78 -23.68 -15.29
N PHE A 416 -36.91 -23.16 -15.79
CA PHE A 416 -38.21 -23.18 -15.11
C PHE A 416 -39.17 -24.17 -15.76
N ASP A 417 -39.95 -24.87 -14.94
CA ASP A 417 -40.93 -25.83 -15.46
C ASP A 417 -42.17 -25.12 -16.05
N ILE A 418 -42.44 -23.89 -15.58
CA ILE A 418 -43.49 -23.03 -16.13
C ILE A 418 -42.91 -21.65 -16.41
N VAL A 419 -43.04 -21.19 -17.66
CA VAL A 419 -42.77 -19.82 -18.08
C VAL A 419 -44.01 -19.29 -18.80
N ARG A 420 -44.66 -18.27 -18.24
CA ARG A 420 -45.87 -17.68 -18.82
C ARG A 420 -45.78 -16.17 -18.87
N TYR A 421 -45.88 -15.62 -20.08
CA TYR A 421 -46.05 -14.20 -20.29
C TYR A 421 -47.54 -13.81 -20.29
N ASN A 422 -47.86 -12.58 -19.91
CA ASN A 422 -49.19 -12.01 -20.14
C ASN A 422 -49.38 -11.66 -21.63
N GLU A 423 -50.60 -11.35 -22.04
CA GLU A 423 -50.92 -11.03 -23.44
C GLU A 423 -50.10 -9.86 -24.01
N LYS A 424 -49.81 -8.85 -23.17
CA LYS A 424 -48.99 -7.70 -23.54
C LYS A 424 -47.49 -8.04 -23.65
N GLY A 425 -47.02 -9.07 -22.93
CA GLY A 425 -45.61 -9.46 -22.88
C GLY A 425 -44.73 -8.63 -21.94
N ASN A 426 -45.29 -7.77 -21.09
CA ASN A 426 -44.56 -6.98 -20.09
C ASN A 426 -44.60 -7.58 -18.67
N ARG A 427 -45.06 -8.83 -18.57
CA ARG A 427 -45.10 -9.58 -17.31
C ARG A 427 -44.82 -11.04 -17.56
N VAL A 428 -43.89 -11.61 -16.81
CA VAL A 428 -43.56 -13.03 -16.84
C VAL A 428 -43.74 -13.68 -15.48
N ALA A 429 -44.38 -14.83 -15.47
CA ALA A 429 -44.50 -15.72 -14.32
C ALA A 429 -43.61 -16.95 -14.55
N LEU A 430 -42.73 -17.23 -13.60
CA LEU A 430 -41.76 -18.31 -13.63
C LEU A 430 -42.03 -19.22 -12.44
N VAL A 431 -42.11 -20.53 -12.65
CA VAL A 431 -42.27 -21.51 -11.56
C VAL A 431 -41.30 -22.66 -11.74
N LYS A 432 -40.59 -23.01 -10.67
CA LYS A 432 -39.72 -24.18 -10.59
C LYS A 432 -40.17 -25.05 -9.42
N TYR A 433 -40.45 -26.32 -9.69
CA TYR A 433 -40.79 -27.32 -8.69
C TYR A 433 -39.53 -28.04 -8.22
N PHE A 434 -39.41 -28.22 -6.91
CA PHE A 434 -38.27 -28.90 -6.29
C PHE A 434 -38.46 -30.43 -6.29
N LYS A 435 -39.69 -30.88 -6.05
CA LYS A 435 -40.07 -32.28 -6.20
C LYS A 435 -40.64 -32.46 -7.60
N LYS A 436 -39.95 -33.22 -8.46
CA LYS A 436 -40.59 -33.75 -9.67
C LYS A 436 -41.77 -34.61 -9.22
N ASN A 437 -43.00 -34.17 -9.51
CA ASN A 437 -44.13 -35.09 -9.52
C ASN A 437 -43.78 -36.20 -10.52
N ARG A 438 -43.30 -37.34 -10.02
CA ARG A 438 -43.38 -38.61 -10.72
C ARG A 438 -44.86 -38.99 -10.71
N SER A 439 -45.61 -38.48 -11.69
CA SER A 439 -46.85 -39.10 -12.12
C SER A 439 -46.54 -40.05 -13.26
#